data_AF-A0A8S9RC50-F1
#
_entry.id   AF-A0A8S9RC50-F1
#
_cell.length_a   1.000
_cell.length_b   1.000
_cell.length_c   1.000
_cell.angle_alpha   90.00
_cell.angle_beta   90.00
_cell.angle_gamma   90.00
#
_symmetry.space_group_name_H-M   'P 1'
#
loop_
_entity.id
_entity.type
_entity.pdbx_description
1 polymer ?
#
loop_
_entity_poly.entity_id
_entity_poly.type
_entity_poly.pdbx_seq_one_letter_code
_entity_poly.pdbx_strand_id
1 'polypeptide(L)'
;MEKPSSARNSLMDLNDASDEFFDVPEPSEFDSFIDNSPFSQGHSQLKIPSPAGIVKKLQDLAINKKGYMDLQEVGMDENTTFFYGATLQKDPNLTLPCSWATADPSTFLIRGDNYLQDQQKVKAKDTMMQMIGADWISSDKREDDLGGRLGGLVQEFAAKGGPEFFFIVNMQAPGSAMYSLALYYMLKTPLEDHPLLHSFVNGDDAYRNSRFKLIPHISKGSWIVKQSVGKKACLVGQALVVRYTRGKNYLELDIDVGSSTVARGVTNLVLGYLNNLVIEMAFLIQANTVEELPELLLGTCRLNYLDATKSVKER
;
A
#
# COMPACT_ATOMS: atom_id res chain seq x y z
N MET A 1 29.92 -60.80 16.02
CA MET A 1 29.74 -60.00 17.25
C MET A 1 30.40 -58.65 17.00
N GLU A 2 29.63 -57.66 16.51
CA GLU A 2 29.06 -56.50 17.25
C GLU A 2 30.11 -55.38 17.45
N LYS A 3 29.95 -54.08 17.16
CA LYS A 3 29.03 -53.17 16.42
C LYS A 3 29.86 -51.85 16.21
N PRO A 4 29.50 -50.91 15.30
CA PRO A 4 30.32 -49.77 14.88
C PRO A 4 29.93 -48.43 15.55
N SER A 5 30.74 -47.36 15.42
CA SER A 5 30.28 -45.99 15.72
C SER A 5 30.96 -44.86 14.91
N SER A 6 30.09 -44.26 14.07
CA SER A 6 30.01 -42.89 13.54
C SER A 6 31.19 -42.22 12.83
N ALA A 7 31.10 -42.24 11.50
CA ALA A 7 31.59 -41.16 10.64
C ALA A 7 30.78 -39.87 10.92
N ARG A 8 31.48 -38.76 11.17
CA ARG A 8 30.91 -37.42 11.14
C ARG A 8 30.74 -37.01 9.67
N ASN A 9 29.51 -37.04 9.17
CA ASN A 9 29.18 -36.39 7.92
C ASN A 9 29.00 -34.89 8.17
N SER A 10 29.81 -34.11 7.46
CA SER A 10 29.70 -32.67 7.29
C SER A 10 28.34 -32.33 6.66
N LEU A 11 27.55 -31.49 7.33
CA LEU A 11 26.30 -30.91 6.82
C LEU A 11 26.62 -29.62 6.04
N MET A 12 27.16 -29.80 4.84
CA MET A 12 26.86 -28.95 3.70
C MET A 12 26.02 -29.82 2.75
N ASP A 13 25.09 -29.20 2.01
CA ASP A 13 24.16 -29.81 1.06
C ASP A 13 22.88 -30.43 1.63
N LEU A 14 21.98 -29.62 2.17
CA LEU A 14 20.54 -29.87 2.01
C LEU A 14 19.75 -28.54 1.98
N ASN A 15 18.98 -28.39 0.90
CA ASN A 15 17.88 -27.46 0.65
C ASN A 15 18.19 -26.18 -0.15
N ASP A 16 18.65 -26.39 -1.39
CA ASP A 16 18.22 -25.61 -2.56
C ASP A 16 17.07 -26.38 -3.26
N ALA A 17 16.02 -26.68 -2.48
CA ALA A 17 14.83 -27.33 -3.01
C ALA A 17 13.94 -26.23 -3.60
N SER A 18 13.74 -26.30 -4.91
CA SER A 18 12.73 -25.57 -5.67
C SER A 18 11.41 -25.47 -4.89
N ASP A 19 11.07 -24.26 -4.45
CA ASP A 19 9.75 -23.89 -3.97
C ASP A 19 8.75 -23.99 -5.14
N GLU A 20 8.31 -25.20 -5.45
CA GLU A 20 7.12 -25.44 -6.25
C GLU A 20 5.90 -25.03 -5.42
N PHE A 21 5.49 -23.77 -5.56
CA PHE A 21 4.17 -23.32 -5.13
C PHE A 21 3.43 -22.69 -6.31
N PHE A 22 2.28 -23.28 -6.60
CA PHE A 22 1.41 -23.02 -7.74
C PHE A 22 1.19 -21.53 -8.02
N ASP A 23 1.31 -21.19 -9.30
CA ASP A 23 0.88 -19.90 -9.81
C ASP A 23 -0.60 -19.66 -9.53
N VAL A 24 -0.96 -18.39 -9.32
CA VAL A 24 -2.36 -17.97 -9.27
C VAL A 24 -2.90 -18.12 -10.69
N PRO A 25 -3.94 -18.94 -10.94
CA PRO A 25 -4.47 -19.13 -12.28
C PRO A 25 -4.98 -17.81 -12.88
N GLU A 26 -4.81 -17.67 -14.19
CA GLU A 26 -5.46 -16.58 -14.92
C GLU A 26 -6.99 -16.75 -14.92
N PRO A 27 -7.77 -15.65 -15.07
CA PRO A 27 -9.24 -15.69 -15.02
C PRO A 27 -9.91 -16.65 -16.02
N SER A 28 -9.20 -17.09 -17.05
CA SER A 28 -9.68 -18.03 -18.07
C SER A 28 -9.83 -19.48 -17.56
N GLU A 29 -9.34 -19.82 -16.38
CA GLU A 29 -9.44 -21.19 -15.81
C GLU A 29 -10.67 -21.37 -14.88
N PHE A 30 -11.47 -20.32 -14.64
CA PHE A 30 -12.60 -20.36 -13.71
C PHE A 30 -13.86 -21.06 -14.26
N ASP A 31 -13.94 -21.30 -15.57
CA ASP A 31 -15.14 -21.85 -16.23
C ASP A 31 -15.36 -23.36 -16.02
N SER A 32 -14.54 -24.03 -15.19
CA SER A 32 -14.59 -25.49 -15.03
C SER A 32 -15.10 -26.01 -13.68
N PHE A 33 -15.57 -25.16 -12.76
CA PHE A 33 -15.99 -25.58 -11.41
C PHE A 33 -17.44 -25.22 -11.02
N ILE A 34 -18.37 -25.15 -11.97
CA ILE A 34 -19.80 -25.11 -11.66
C ILE A 34 -20.44 -26.40 -12.12
N ASP A 35 -20.44 -27.43 -11.27
CA ASP A 35 -21.62 -28.29 -11.19
C ASP A 35 -21.74 -29.07 -9.88
N ASN A 36 -22.96 -29.08 -9.36
CA ASN A 36 -23.51 -29.93 -8.29
C ASN A 36 -23.14 -29.67 -6.82
N SER A 37 -24.03 -28.97 -6.10
CA SER A 37 -24.83 -29.63 -5.05
C SER A 37 -26.02 -28.76 -4.56
N PRO A 38 -27.08 -29.38 -4.01
CA PRO A 38 -28.43 -28.80 -4.00
C PRO A 38 -28.92 -28.45 -2.59
N PHE A 39 -29.33 -27.21 -2.33
CA PHE A 39 -30.28 -26.92 -1.25
C PHE A 39 -31.14 -25.70 -1.60
N SER A 40 -32.36 -25.99 -2.05
CA SER A 40 -33.45 -25.03 -2.09
C SER A 40 -34.25 -25.09 -0.79
N GLN A 41 -34.83 -23.93 -0.46
CA GLN A 41 -36.05 -23.67 0.32
C GLN A 41 -35.84 -22.98 1.67
N GLY A 42 -36.33 -21.74 1.72
CA GLY A 42 -36.48 -20.91 2.91
C GLY A 42 -37.12 -19.57 2.53
N HIS A 43 -38.44 -19.59 2.26
CA HIS A 43 -39.24 -18.39 2.05
C HIS A 43 -39.31 -17.54 3.33
N SER A 44 -38.98 -16.25 3.24
CA SER A 44 -39.51 -15.23 4.16
C SER A 44 -39.76 -13.92 3.40
N GLN A 45 -41.02 -13.49 3.44
CA GLN A 45 -41.54 -12.30 2.78
C GLN A 45 -41.09 -11.04 3.53
N LEU A 46 -40.42 -10.11 2.83
CA LEU A 46 -40.23 -8.73 3.27
C LEU A 46 -41.07 -7.79 2.39
N LYS A 47 -42.00 -7.09 3.03
CA LYS A 47 -42.96 -6.17 2.42
C LYS A 47 -42.25 -4.88 1.96
N ILE A 48 -42.42 -4.54 0.68
CA ILE A 48 -42.01 -3.30 0.05
C ILE A 48 -43.06 -2.20 0.32
N PRO A 49 -42.70 -0.99 0.78
CA PRO A 49 -43.61 0.16 0.77
C PRO A 49 -43.50 0.98 -0.53
N SER A 50 -44.64 1.56 -0.91
CA SER A 50 -45.01 2.20 -2.18
C SER A 50 -44.26 3.53 -2.52
N PRO A 51 -44.09 3.89 -3.82
CA PRO A 51 -43.23 4.99 -4.29
C PRO A 51 -43.78 6.43 -4.15
N ALA A 52 -44.80 6.69 -3.33
CA ALA A 52 -45.51 7.99 -3.33
C ALA A 52 -45.03 9.02 -2.27
N GLY A 53 -43.86 8.82 -1.64
CA GLY A 53 -43.43 9.61 -0.47
C GLY A 53 -42.18 10.48 -0.62
N ILE A 54 -41.46 10.46 -1.76
CA ILE A 54 -40.08 11.00 -1.84
C ILE A 54 -39.98 12.34 -2.60
N VAL A 55 -41.07 12.86 -3.19
CA VAL A 55 -40.98 14.07 -4.05
C VAL A 55 -41.20 15.40 -3.30
N LYS A 56 -41.33 15.42 -1.96
CA LYS A 56 -41.57 16.66 -1.20
C LYS A 56 -40.40 17.17 -0.35
N LYS A 57 -39.18 16.63 -0.53
CA LYS A 57 -37.98 17.03 0.24
C LYS A 57 -36.83 17.59 -0.59
N LEU A 58 -37.03 17.76 -1.91
CA LEU A 58 -36.01 18.23 -2.85
C LEU A 58 -36.21 19.68 -3.35
N GLN A 59 -37.22 20.40 -2.86
CA GLN A 59 -37.43 21.81 -3.23
C GLN A 59 -37.01 22.82 -2.14
N ASP A 60 -36.72 22.36 -0.91
CA ASP A 60 -36.28 23.24 0.19
C ASP A 60 -34.75 23.36 0.32
N LEU A 61 -33.97 22.62 -0.47
CA LEU A 61 -32.49 22.68 -0.47
C LEU A 61 -31.91 23.55 -1.61
N ALA A 62 -32.74 24.11 -2.48
CA ALA A 62 -32.31 24.90 -3.63
C ALA A 62 -32.34 26.42 -3.40
N ILE A 63 -32.68 26.90 -2.19
CA ILE A 63 -32.69 28.32 -1.83
C ILE A 63 -31.79 28.53 -0.61
N ASN A 64 -30.48 28.44 -0.80
CA ASN A 64 -29.50 29.12 0.05
C ASN A 64 -28.13 29.19 -0.64
N LYS A 65 -28.07 29.98 -1.71
CA LYS A 65 -26.83 30.46 -2.32
C LYS A 65 -26.92 31.98 -2.49
N LYS A 66 -26.49 32.73 -1.46
CA LYS A 66 -25.84 34.06 -1.55
C LYS A 66 -25.67 34.64 -0.16
N GLY A 67 -24.43 34.76 0.28
CA GLY A 67 -24.07 35.43 1.53
C GLY A 67 -22.57 35.34 1.73
N TYR A 68 -21.84 36.25 1.12
CA TYR A 68 -20.50 36.62 1.53
C TYR A 68 -20.62 37.12 2.98
N MET A 69 -20.10 36.35 3.95
CA MET A 69 -20.03 36.78 5.34
C MET A 69 -18.58 36.73 5.80
N ASP A 70 -18.17 37.84 6.39
CA ASP A 70 -16.88 38.14 7.00
C ASP A 70 -16.20 36.94 7.66
N LEU A 71 -14.92 36.76 7.33
CA LEU A 71 -13.98 36.04 8.17
C LEU A 71 -13.79 36.83 9.47
N GLN A 72 -14.61 36.52 10.47
CA GLN A 72 -14.21 36.76 11.84
C GLN A 72 -13.09 35.76 12.16
N GLU A 73 -11.90 36.29 12.39
CA GLU A 73 -10.75 35.61 12.98
C GLU A 73 -11.18 34.91 14.27
N VAL A 74 -11.45 33.62 14.16
CA VAL A 74 -11.52 32.72 15.31
C VAL A 74 -10.09 32.26 15.57
N GLY A 75 -9.55 32.70 16.70
CA GLY A 75 -8.16 32.50 17.10
C GLY A 75 -7.69 31.06 16.90
N MET A 76 -6.61 30.91 16.14
CA MET A 76 -5.83 29.68 16.10
C MET A 76 -5.28 29.41 17.49
N ASP A 77 -5.66 28.28 18.09
CA ASP A 77 -4.89 27.68 19.17
C ASP A 77 -3.53 27.23 18.57
N GLU A 78 -2.49 28.03 18.80
CA GLU A 78 -1.14 27.91 18.22
C GLU A 78 -0.29 26.73 18.75
N ASN A 79 -0.82 25.53 19.05
CA ASN A 79 0.08 24.50 19.62
C ASN A 79 -0.16 23.01 19.34
N THR A 80 -0.79 22.63 18.24
CA THR A 80 -0.54 21.29 17.66
C THR A 80 -0.76 21.27 16.15
N THR A 81 0.20 21.78 15.38
CA THR A 81 0.24 21.53 13.93
C THR A 81 0.59 20.06 13.72
N PHE A 82 -0.37 19.23 13.30
CA PHE A 82 -0.10 17.86 12.89
C PHE A 82 0.63 17.92 11.54
N PHE A 83 1.91 17.58 11.54
CA PHE A 83 2.71 17.51 10.32
C PHE A 83 2.54 16.12 9.69
N TYR A 84 1.61 15.99 8.75
CA TYR A 84 1.54 14.81 7.88
C TYR A 84 2.76 14.80 6.96
N GLY A 85 3.46 13.69 6.93
CA GLY A 85 4.68 13.45 6.16
C GLY A 85 5.97 13.45 6.97
N ALA A 86 5.90 13.64 8.29
CA ALA A 86 7.07 13.84 9.14
C ALA A 86 7.04 13.15 10.51
N THR A 87 6.07 12.29 10.79
CA THR A 87 6.02 11.62 12.11
C THR A 87 7.11 10.55 12.28
N LEU A 88 7.64 9.98 11.19
CA LEU A 88 8.86 9.17 11.22
C LEU A 88 10.07 9.98 10.74
N GLN A 89 11.19 9.85 11.45
CA GLN A 89 12.43 10.51 11.10
C GLN A 89 13.14 9.80 9.93
N LYS A 90 13.68 10.57 8.98
CA LYS A 90 14.58 10.04 7.95
C LYS A 90 15.92 9.63 8.54
N ASP A 91 16.37 8.41 8.26
CA ASP A 91 17.66 7.89 8.72
C ASP A 91 18.55 7.43 7.55
N PRO A 92 19.53 8.25 7.12
CA PRO A 92 20.46 7.85 6.07
C PRO A 92 21.45 6.76 6.52
N ASN A 93 21.63 6.54 7.83
CA ASN A 93 22.61 5.59 8.37
C ASN A 93 22.00 4.21 8.67
N LEU A 94 20.69 4.04 8.50
CA LEU A 94 19.96 2.77 8.61
C LEU A 94 20.05 2.05 9.98
N THR A 95 20.33 2.81 11.05
CA THR A 95 20.57 2.29 12.41
C THR A 95 19.58 2.82 13.43
N LEU A 96 18.90 3.94 13.15
CA LEU A 96 17.98 4.58 14.07
C LEU A 96 16.68 3.77 14.16
N PRO A 97 16.19 3.44 15.37
CA PRO A 97 14.88 2.83 15.53
C PRO A 97 13.76 3.84 15.21
N CYS A 98 12.61 3.34 14.79
CA CYS A 98 11.44 4.15 14.41
C CYS A 98 11.78 5.21 13.35
N SER A 99 12.47 4.78 12.30
CA SER A 99 12.92 5.64 11.21
C SER A 99 12.57 5.06 9.86
N TRP A 100 12.65 5.92 8.83
CA TRP A 100 12.52 5.52 7.44
C TRP A 100 13.76 5.87 6.61
N ALA A 101 13.99 5.09 5.57
CA ALA A 101 14.94 5.36 4.50
C ALA A 101 14.39 4.79 3.18
N THR A 102 15.14 4.95 2.10
CA THR A 102 14.90 4.20 0.86
C THR A 102 15.63 2.86 0.93
N ALA A 103 15.00 1.78 0.46
CA ALA A 103 15.69 0.50 0.28
C ALA A 103 16.48 0.51 -1.04
N ASP A 104 17.54 -0.30 -1.11
CA ASP A 104 18.31 -0.51 -2.34
C ASP A 104 17.39 -1.14 -3.42
N PRO A 105 17.16 -0.45 -4.57
CA PRO A 105 16.33 -0.97 -5.65
C PRO A 105 16.74 -2.36 -6.11
N SER A 106 18.04 -2.68 -6.11
CA SER A 106 18.57 -3.96 -6.60
C SER A 106 18.17 -5.17 -5.74
N THR A 107 17.57 -4.93 -4.58
CA THR A 107 16.92 -5.93 -3.72
C THR A 107 15.69 -6.54 -4.40
N PHE A 108 15.04 -5.80 -5.29
CA PHE A 108 13.75 -6.18 -5.87
C PHE A 108 13.88 -6.64 -7.32
N LEU A 109 13.17 -7.72 -7.66
CA LEU A 109 13.12 -8.28 -9.00
C LEU A 109 11.86 -7.80 -9.74
N ILE A 110 12.04 -7.24 -10.92
CA ILE A 110 11.00 -6.65 -11.78
C ILE A 110 11.02 -7.29 -13.16
N ARG A 111 9.93 -7.17 -13.92
CA ARG A 111 9.87 -7.71 -15.29
C ARG A 111 10.91 -7.00 -16.18
N GLY A 112 11.79 -7.78 -16.82
CA GLY A 112 12.79 -7.27 -17.76
C GLY A 112 12.20 -6.97 -19.15
N ASP A 113 13.02 -6.46 -20.05
CA ASP A 113 12.61 -5.98 -21.38
C ASP A 113 11.83 -7.02 -22.19
N ASN A 114 12.23 -8.31 -22.09
CA ASN A 114 11.64 -9.42 -22.85
C ASN A 114 10.73 -10.32 -22.00
N TYR A 115 10.29 -9.87 -20.82
CA TYR A 115 9.57 -10.71 -19.86
C TYR A 115 8.35 -11.43 -20.45
N LEU A 116 7.60 -10.78 -21.34
CA LEU A 116 6.42 -11.40 -21.97
C LEU A 116 6.77 -12.61 -22.85
N GLN A 117 8.04 -12.75 -23.26
CA GLN A 117 8.54 -13.87 -24.06
C GLN A 117 9.30 -14.88 -23.20
N ASP A 118 10.17 -14.41 -22.31
CA ASP A 118 11.11 -15.26 -21.57
C ASP A 118 10.76 -15.50 -20.09
N GLN A 119 9.78 -14.76 -19.56
CA GLN A 119 9.39 -14.74 -18.14
C GLN A 119 10.54 -14.42 -17.17
N GLN A 120 11.60 -13.76 -17.65
CA GLN A 120 12.79 -13.45 -16.84
C GLN A 120 12.70 -12.09 -16.17
N LYS A 121 12.88 -12.11 -14.84
CA LYS A 121 12.96 -10.89 -14.04
C LYS A 121 14.40 -10.44 -13.88
N VAL A 122 14.58 -9.13 -13.81
CA VAL A 122 15.87 -8.47 -13.59
C VAL A 122 15.84 -7.69 -12.28
N LYS A 123 17.00 -7.41 -11.71
CA LYS A 123 17.10 -6.51 -10.56
C LYS A 123 16.74 -5.09 -10.99
N ALA A 124 15.93 -4.41 -10.18
CA ALA A 124 15.67 -2.99 -10.40
C ALA A 124 16.97 -2.19 -10.23
N LYS A 125 17.12 -1.15 -11.04
CA LYS A 125 18.31 -0.28 -11.02
C LYS A 125 18.06 1.01 -10.26
N ASP A 126 16.84 1.53 -10.32
CA ASP A 126 16.47 2.82 -9.75
C ASP A 126 14.95 2.87 -9.48
N THR A 127 14.50 4.00 -8.91
CA THR A 127 13.11 4.36 -8.66
C THR A 127 12.73 5.62 -9.43
N MET A 128 11.49 5.68 -9.92
CA MET A 128 10.94 6.84 -10.62
C MET A 128 10.75 8.06 -9.69
N MET A 129 10.33 7.82 -8.44
CA MET A 129 9.98 8.86 -7.47
C MET A 129 10.91 8.84 -6.27
N GLN A 130 11.15 10.01 -5.70
CA GLN A 130 11.90 10.16 -4.47
C GLN A 130 10.97 10.00 -3.26
N MET A 131 11.32 9.13 -2.30
CA MET A 131 10.66 9.14 -0.99
C MET A 131 11.05 10.39 -0.20
N ILE A 132 10.07 11.14 0.27
CA ILE A 132 10.27 12.44 0.94
C ILE A 132 9.71 12.50 2.36
N GLY A 133 8.88 11.54 2.75
CA GLY A 133 8.28 11.50 4.07
C GLY A 133 7.66 10.14 4.38
N ALA A 134 7.42 9.90 5.67
CA ALA A 134 6.63 8.78 6.13
C ALA A 134 5.93 9.14 7.44
N ASP A 135 4.75 8.56 7.63
CA ASP A 135 4.03 8.64 8.88
C ASP A 135 3.75 7.30 9.53
N TRP A 136 3.74 7.31 10.86
CA TRP A 136 3.29 6.21 11.70
C TRP A 136 2.24 6.72 12.68
N ILE A 137 0.98 6.55 12.31
CA ILE A 137 -0.17 7.15 13.00
C ILE A 137 -1.00 6.06 13.68
N SER A 138 -1.58 6.38 14.84
CA SER A 138 -2.65 5.58 15.44
C SER A 138 -3.92 6.41 15.60
N SER A 139 -5.06 5.82 15.27
CA SER A 139 -6.36 6.49 15.31
C SER A 139 -7.47 5.53 15.75
N ASP A 140 -8.61 6.10 16.16
CA ASP A 140 -9.86 5.37 16.40
C ASP A 140 -10.71 5.22 15.13
N LYS A 141 -10.36 5.96 14.07
CA LYS A 141 -11.04 5.97 12.77
C LYS A 141 -10.06 5.70 11.62
N ARG A 142 -10.62 5.58 10.43
CA ARG A 142 -9.86 5.49 9.17
C ARG A 142 -9.21 6.84 8.86
N GLU A 143 -7.95 6.82 8.46
CA GLU A 143 -7.18 8.03 8.14
C GLU A 143 -6.96 8.12 6.63
N ASP A 144 -7.89 8.74 5.92
CA ASP A 144 -7.84 8.90 4.46
C ASP A 144 -7.44 10.33 4.06
N ASP A 145 -7.09 10.48 2.79
CA ASP A 145 -6.81 11.75 2.12
C ASP A 145 -5.79 12.61 2.88
N LEU A 146 -4.74 11.96 3.39
CA LEU A 146 -3.62 12.60 4.09
C LEU A 146 -2.97 13.69 3.24
N GLY A 147 -2.86 13.47 1.92
CA GLY A 147 -2.32 14.44 0.97
C GLY A 147 -3.16 15.72 0.87
N GLY A 148 -4.46 15.66 1.16
CA GLY A 148 -5.39 16.78 1.11
C GLY A 148 -5.41 17.63 2.38
N ARG A 149 -4.79 17.17 3.48
CA ARG A 149 -4.90 17.83 4.79
C ARG A 149 -4.05 19.09 4.87
N LEU A 150 -4.66 20.16 5.40
CA LEU A 150 -4.02 21.46 5.59
C LEU A 150 -2.77 21.33 6.48
N GLY A 151 -1.69 21.99 6.08
CA GLY A 151 -0.40 21.92 6.78
C GLY A 151 0.37 20.61 6.58
N GLY A 152 -0.16 19.66 5.79
CA GLY A 152 0.57 18.46 5.41
C GLY A 152 1.65 18.73 4.38
N LEU A 153 2.64 17.83 4.32
CA LEU A 153 3.80 17.92 3.42
C LEU A 153 3.40 18.20 1.96
N VAL A 154 2.36 17.54 1.44
CA VAL A 154 1.89 17.72 0.06
C VAL A 154 1.33 19.12 -0.16
N GLN A 155 0.59 19.67 0.80
CA GLN A 155 0.02 21.02 0.73
C GLN A 155 1.12 22.10 0.81
N GLU A 156 2.16 21.88 1.62
CA GLU A 156 3.31 22.79 1.68
C GLU A 156 4.06 22.89 0.35
N PHE A 157 4.24 21.77 -0.35
CA PHE A 157 4.81 21.79 -1.71
C PHE A 157 3.86 22.43 -2.71
N ALA A 158 2.56 22.12 -2.64
CA ALA A 158 1.56 22.72 -3.52
C ALA A 158 1.54 24.26 -3.40
N ALA A 159 1.70 24.79 -2.19
CA ALA A 159 1.77 26.23 -1.93
C ALA A 159 2.97 26.92 -2.62
N LYS A 160 4.05 26.19 -2.91
CA LYS A 160 5.22 26.71 -3.66
C LYS A 160 4.99 26.75 -5.17
N GLY A 161 3.95 26.06 -5.67
CA GLY A 161 3.54 26.12 -7.08
C GLY A 161 4.49 25.45 -8.07
N GLY A 162 5.31 24.48 -7.61
CA GLY A 162 6.21 23.72 -8.48
C GLY A 162 5.50 22.62 -9.28
N PRO A 163 6.23 21.94 -10.19
CA PRO A 163 5.69 20.91 -11.07
C PRO A 163 5.55 19.54 -10.39
N GLU A 164 5.85 19.43 -9.10
CA GLU A 164 5.94 18.15 -8.41
C GLU A 164 4.58 17.44 -8.31
N PHE A 165 4.61 16.13 -8.55
CA PHE A 165 3.47 15.24 -8.34
C PHE A 165 3.77 14.28 -7.18
N PHE A 166 2.78 14.03 -6.32
CA PHE A 166 2.93 13.17 -5.15
C PHE A 166 2.16 11.86 -5.30
N PHE A 167 2.80 10.76 -4.90
CA PHE A 167 2.16 9.45 -4.81
C PHE A 167 2.24 9.00 -3.36
N ILE A 168 1.09 8.72 -2.76
CA ILE A 168 0.99 8.42 -1.33
C ILE A 168 0.46 7.00 -1.19
N VAL A 169 1.21 6.14 -0.50
CA VAL A 169 0.76 4.80 -0.14
C VAL A 169 0.44 4.80 1.34
N ASN A 170 -0.82 4.66 1.69
CA ASN A 170 -1.30 4.67 3.06
C ASN A 170 -1.85 3.29 3.44
N MET A 171 -1.04 2.51 4.15
CA MET A 171 -1.42 1.17 4.60
C MET A 171 -2.09 1.26 5.97
N GLN A 172 -3.38 0.96 6.00
CA GLN A 172 -4.19 1.03 7.22
C GLN A 172 -4.48 -0.38 7.73
N ALA A 173 -4.00 -0.67 8.93
CA ALA A 173 -4.08 -1.99 9.54
C ALA A 173 -4.91 -1.97 10.83
N PRO A 174 -5.84 -2.92 11.00
CA PRO A 174 -6.53 -3.09 12.27
C PRO A 174 -5.56 -3.64 13.32
N GLY A 175 -5.60 -3.08 14.52
CA GLY A 175 -4.85 -3.54 15.71
C GLY A 175 -5.63 -3.21 16.99
N SER A 176 -4.93 -3.02 18.11
CA SER A 176 -5.55 -2.44 19.33
C SER A 176 -6.05 -1.00 19.12
N ALA A 177 -5.44 -0.30 18.16
CA ALA A 177 -5.91 0.89 17.50
C ALA A 177 -5.83 0.66 15.97
N MET A 178 -6.44 1.51 15.15
CA MET A 178 -6.14 1.51 13.72
C MET A 178 -4.79 2.18 13.51
N TYR A 179 -3.84 1.45 12.91
CA TYR A 179 -2.52 1.98 12.59
C TYR A 179 -2.46 2.34 11.11
N SER A 180 -1.94 3.53 10.81
CA SER A 180 -1.72 4.00 9.44
C SER A 180 -0.23 4.23 9.22
N LEU A 181 0.33 3.50 8.26
CA LEU A 181 1.66 3.72 7.72
C LEU A 181 1.52 4.44 6.38
N ALA A 182 1.77 5.75 6.37
CA ALA A 182 1.73 6.55 5.14
C ALA A 182 3.15 6.77 4.61
N LEU A 183 3.34 6.58 3.31
CA LEU A 183 4.62 6.71 2.62
C LEU A 183 4.46 7.72 1.48
N TYR A 184 5.26 8.78 1.50
CA TYR A 184 5.13 9.91 0.59
C TYR A 184 6.25 9.90 -0.45
N TYR A 185 5.87 9.79 -1.71
CA TYR A 185 6.77 9.80 -2.86
C TYR A 185 6.52 11.03 -3.72
N MET A 186 7.58 11.60 -4.28
CA MET A 186 7.55 12.81 -5.08
C MET A 186 8.22 12.57 -6.42
N LEU A 187 7.48 12.84 -7.49
CA LEU A 187 7.96 12.94 -8.85
C LEU A 187 8.38 14.39 -9.12
N LYS A 188 9.63 14.59 -9.55
CA LYS A 188 10.18 15.93 -9.86
C LYS A 188 9.95 16.37 -11.29
N THR A 189 9.69 15.42 -12.18
CA THR A 189 9.39 15.66 -13.58
C THR A 189 7.86 15.72 -13.78
N PRO A 190 7.39 16.39 -14.84
CA PRO A 190 5.98 16.37 -15.22
C PRO A 190 5.42 14.94 -15.30
N LEU A 191 4.18 14.76 -14.87
CA LEU A 191 3.49 13.46 -14.89
C LEU A 191 3.38 12.91 -16.32
N GLU A 192 3.24 13.81 -17.29
CA GLU A 192 3.08 13.55 -18.72
C GLU A 192 4.29 12.85 -19.35
N ASP A 193 5.48 13.00 -18.74
CA ASP A 193 6.72 12.34 -19.20
C ASP A 193 6.72 10.83 -18.91
N HIS A 194 5.74 10.34 -18.13
CA HIS A 194 5.64 8.94 -17.70
C HIS A 194 4.29 8.33 -18.12
N PRO A 195 4.14 7.85 -19.37
CA PRO A 195 2.84 7.45 -19.91
C PRO A 195 2.08 6.40 -19.09
N LEU A 196 2.77 5.38 -18.57
CA LEU A 196 2.17 4.34 -17.75
C LEU A 196 1.66 4.89 -16.41
N LEU A 197 2.46 5.73 -15.75
CA LEU A 197 2.07 6.38 -14.50
C LEU A 197 0.94 7.39 -14.75
N HIS A 198 1.02 8.21 -15.79
CA HIS A 198 -0.04 9.14 -16.17
C HIS A 198 -1.38 8.41 -16.40
N SER A 199 -1.34 7.27 -17.10
CA SER A 199 -2.51 6.42 -17.33
C SER A 199 -3.03 5.80 -16.03
N PHE A 200 -2.15 5.38 -15.12
CA PHE A 200 -2.56 4.88 -13.80
C PHE A 200 -3.20 5.96 -12.93
N VAL A 201 -2.63 7.17 -12.93
CA VAL A 201 -3.15 8.29 -12.16
C VAL A 201 -4.54 8.71 -12.65
N ASN A 202 -4.74 8.77 -13.96
CA ASN A 202 -5.98 9.25 -14.57
C ASN A 202 -6.96 8.13 -14.96
N GLY A 203 -6.58 6.87 -14.75
CA GLY A 203 -7.42 5.69 -15.03
C GLY A 203 -8.55 5.50 -14.02
N ASP A 204 -9.31 4.42 -14.18
CA ASP A 204 -10.33 4.01 -13.22
C ASP A 204 -9.77 3.02 -12.18
N ASP A 205 -10.59 2.69 -11.18
CA ASP A 205 -10.16 1.79 -10.09
C ASP A 205 -9.96 0.35 -10.58
N ALA A 206 -10.66 -0.10 -11.62
CA ALA A 206 -10.44 -1.43 -12.19
C ALA A 206 -9.04 -1.54 -12.81
N TYR A 207 -8.62 -0.51 -13.56
CA TYR A 207 -7.28 -0.39 -14.09
C TYR A 207 -6.23 -0.33 -12.96
N ARG A 208 -6.45 0.50 -11.93
CA ARG A 208 -5.49 0.61 -10.82
C ARG A 208 -5.38 -0.69 -10.02
N ASN A 209 -6.50 -1.34 -9.73
CA ASN A 209 -6.54 -2.58 -8.95
C ASN A 209 -5.83 -3.74 -9.64
N SER A 210 -5.94 -3.81 -10.98
CA SER A 210 -5.29 -4.87 -11.77
C SER A 210 -3.79 -4.65 -12.00
N ARG A 211 -3.23 -3.50 -11.60
CA ARG A 211 -1.86 -3.11 -11.98
C ARG A 211 -0.97 -2.75 -10.79
N PHE A 212 -1.50 -2.22 -9.69
CA PHE A 212 -0.66 -1.78 -8.57
C PHE A 212 -0.04 -2.96 -7.82
N LYS A 213 1.30 -3.02 -7.79
CA LYS A 213 2.07 -4.08 -7.15
C LYS A 213 2.83 -3.58 -5.92
N LEU A 214 2.93 -4.47 -4.92
CA LEU A 214 3.82 -4.39 -3.78
C LEU A 214 4.78 -5.59 -3.80
N ILE A 215 6.08 -5.34 -3.61
CA ILE A 215 7.08 -6.37 -3.36
C ILE A 215 7.61 -6.19 -1.94
N PRO A 216 7.28 -7.09 -1.00
CA PRO A 216 7.78 -7.02 0.37
C PRO A 216 9.16 -7.69 0.50
N HIS A 217 9.96 -7.22 1.44
CA HIS A 217 11.21 -7.84 1.83
C HIS A 217 11.54 -7.58 3.30
N ILE A 218 11.72 -8.64 4.09
CA ILE A 218 12.15 -8.52 5.49
C ILE A 218 13.65 -8.80 5.58
N SER A 219 14.47 -7.75 5.58
CA SER A 219 15.93 -7.89 5.60
C SER A 219 16.43 -8.36 6.99
N LYS A 220 15.83 -7.84 8.07
CA LYS A 220 16.06 -8.30 9.44
C LYS A 220 14.76 -8.70 10.12
N GLY A 221 14.76 -9.86 10.78
CA GLY A 221 13.59 -10.40 11.48
C GLY A 221 13.71 -11.90 11.72
N SER A 222 12.83 -12.45 12.53
CA SER A 222 12.77 -13.89 12.79
C SER A 222 12.34 -14.65 11.52
N TRP A 223 12.79 -15.91 11.39
CA TRP A 223 12.46 -16.75 10.22
C TRP A 223 10.94 -16.87 10.00
N ILE A 224 10.16 -17.01 11.08
CA ILE A 224 8.69 -17.10 11.00
C ILE A 224 8.05 -15.84 10.40
N VAL A 225 8.56 -14.64 10.73
CA VAL A 225 8.06 -13.39 10.14
C VAL A 225 8.46 -13.30 8.67
N LYS A 226 9.71 -13.65 8.34
CA LYS A 226 10.20 -13.66 6.94
C LYS A 226 9.36 -14.58 6.06
N GLN A 227 9.04 -15.77 6.56
CA GLN A 227 8.23 -16.75 5.85
C GLN A 227 6.79 -16.29 5.67
N SER A 228 6.19 -15.67 6.70
CA SER A 228 4.80 -15.23 6.66
C SER A 228 4.56 -14.04 5.72
N VAL A 229 5.53 -13.12 5.64
CA VAL A 229 5.47 -11.96 4.73
C VAL A 229 5.81 -12.37 3.29
N GLY A 230 6.75 -13.30 3.13
CA GLY A 230 7.24 -13.72 1.82
C GLY A 230 8.08 -12.65 1.10
N LYS A 231 8.39 -12.92 -0.16
CA LYS A 231 9.16 -12.04 -1.06
C LYS A 231 8.53 -11.84 -2.44
N LYS A 232 7.42 -12.51 -2.72
CA LYS A 232 6.75 -12.46 -4.03
C LYS A 232 5.95 -11.16 -4.14
N ALA A 233 5.97 -10.57 -5.32
CA ALA A 233 5.12 -9.42 -5.64
C ALA A 233 3.63 -9.81 -5.54
N CYS A 234 2.79 -8.92 -5.01
CA CYS A 234 1.33 -9.09 -5.01
C CYS A 234 0.65 -7.91 -5.71
N LEU A 235 -0.45 -8.19 -6.41
CA LEU A 235 -1.35 -7.16 -6.94
C LEU A 235 -2.29 -6.69 -5.82
N VAL A 236 -1.99 -5.52 -5.27
CA VAL A 236 -2.60 -5.06 -4.01
C VAL A 236 -4.10 -4.90 -4.15
N GLY A 237 -4.58 -4.27 -5.24
CA GLY A 237 -6.01 -4.04 -5.45
C GLY A 237 -6.81 -5.28 -5.85
N GLN A 238 -6.14 -6.41 -6.13
CA GLN A 238 -6.81 -7.71 -6.25
C GLN A 238 -6.91 -8.43 -4.90
N ALA A 239 -5.98 -8.17 -3.99
CA ALA A 239 -5.90 -8.83 -2.69
C ALA A 239 -6.60 -8.06 -1.56
N LEU A 240 -6.71 -6.73 -1.68
CA LEU A 240 -7.19 -5.81 -0.65
C LEU A 240 -8.12 -4.76 -1.26
N VAL A 241 -9.03 -4.25 -0.43
CA VAL A 241 -9.79 -3.05 -0.76
C VAL A 241 -8.85 -1.84 -0.73
N VAL A 242 -8.80 -1.12 -1.83
CA VAL A 242 -8.03 0.13 -1.97
C VAL A 242 -8.98 1.26 -2.34
N ARG A 243 -8.90 2.37 -1.62
CA ARG A 243 -9.56 3.62 -2.01
C ARG A 243 -8.53 4.55 -2.64
N TYR A 244 -8.87 5.12 -3.78
CA TYR A 244 -8.03 6.04 -4.53
C TYR A 244 -8.54 7.46 -4.38
N THR A 245 -7.70 8.36 -3.89
CA THR A 245 -8.03 9.79 -3.77
C THR A 245 -7.13 10.59 -4.69
N ARG A 246 -7.72 11.19 -5.72
CA ARG A 246 -7.02 12.04 -6.70
C ARG A 246 -7.22 13.51 -6.34
N GLY A 247 -6.18 14.13 -5.81
CA GLY A 247 -6.12 15.58 -5.60
C GLY A 247 -5.69 16.34 -6.85
N LYS A 248 -5.25 17.60 -6.69
CA LYS A 248 -4.71 18.39 -7.82
C LYS A 248 -3.35 17.87 -8.28
N ASN A 249 -2.43 17.70 -7.35
CA ASN A 249 -1.02 17.32 -7.58
C ASN A 249 -0.63 16.01 -6.89
N TYR A 250 -1.58 15.20 -6.45
CA TYR A 250 -1.29 13.90 -5.86
C TYR A 250 -2.31 12.82 -6.20
N LEU A 251 -1.88 11.56 -6.06
CA LEU A 251 -2.75 10.39 -5.93
C LEU A 251 -2.41 9.67 -4.63
N GLU A 252 -3.44 9.38 -3.84
CA GLU A 252 -3.33 8.62 -2.59
C GLU A 252 -4.03 7.27 -2.71
N LEU A 253 -3.36 6.23 -2.21
CA LEU A 253 -3.85 4.86 -2.14
C LEU A 253 -4.04 4.48 -0.68
N ASP A 254 -5.29 4.52 -0.23
CA ASP A 254 -5.68 4.09 1.11
C ASP A 254 -6.00 2.59 1.10
N ILE A 255 -5.05 1.78 1.54
CA ILE A 255 -5.10 0.31 1.50
C ILE A 255 -5.66 -0.20 2.83
N ASP A 256 -6.84 -0.82 2.79
CA ASP A 256 -7.43 -1.49 3.95
C ASP A 256 -6.87 -2.91 4.08
N VAL A 257 -5.84 -3.07 4.92
CA VAL A 257 -5.23 -4.37 5.22
C VAL A 257 -6.22 -5.30 5.94
N GLY A 258 -7.18 -4.73 6.67
CA GLY A 258 -8.21 -5.46 7.41
C GLY A 258 -9.24 -6.15 6.52
N SER A 259 -9.33 -5.75 5.24
CA SER A 259 -10.26 -6.33 4.26
C SER A 259 -9.95 -7.78 3.87
N SER A 260 -8.74 -8.27 4.15
CA SER A 260 -8.33 -9.66 3.94
C SER A 260 -7.96 -10.35 5.24
N THR A 261 -8.54 -11.53 5.49
CA THR A 261 -8.23 -12.34 6.67
C THR A 261 -6.77 -12.77 6.71
N VAL A 262 -6.20 -13.09 5.54
CA VAL A 262 -4.79 -13.48 5.39
C VAL A 262 -3.89 -12.29 5.67
N ALA A 263 -4.12 -11.15 5.01
CA ALA A 263 -3.31 -9.95 5.21
C ALA A 263 -3.38 -9.45 6.65
N ARG A 264 -4.57 -9.45 7.26
CA ARG A 264 -4.75 -9.14 8.68
C ARG A 264 -3.96 -10.09 9.58
N GLY A 265 -3.95 -11.40 9.28
CA GLY A 265 -3.15 -12.38 10.04
C GLY A 265 -1.65 -12.09 9.97
N VAL A 266 -1.13 -11.85 8.76
CA VAL A 266 0.28 -11.50 8.54
C VAL A 266 0.64 -10.19 9.25
N THR A 267 -0.20 -9.16 9.12
CA THR A 267 0.06 -7.86 9.77
C THR A 267 0.01 -7.94 11.28
N ASN A 268 -0.93 -8.70 11.87
CA ASN A 268 -0.97 -8.93 13.32
C ASN A 268 0.31 -9.61 13.83
N LEU A 269 0.85 -10.57 13.07
CA LEU A 269 2.14 -11.16 13.37
C LEU A 269 3.25 -10.10 13.31
N VAL A 270 3.33 -9.33 12.22
CA VAL A 270 4.34 -8.28 12.03
C VAL A 270 4.29 -7.22 13.14
N LEU A 271 3.09 -6.77 13.53
CA LEU A 271 2.86 -5.82 14.63
C LEU A 271 3.51 -6.29 15.93
N GLY A 272 3.43 -7.59 16.24
CA GLY A 272 4.06 -8.19 17.42
C GLY A 272 5.60 -8.21 17.40
N TYR A 273 6.22 -8.03 16.25
CA TYR A 273 7.68 -8.07 16.07
C TYR A 273 8.30 -6.75 15.61
N LEU A 274 7.53 -5.69 15.34
CA LEU A 274 7.98 -4.45 14.68
C LEU A 274 9.32 -3.91 15.18
N ASN A 275 9.54 -3.89 16.50
CA ASN A 275 10.75 -3.36 17.14
C ASN A 275 12.02 -4.17 16.86
N ASN A 276 11.89 -5.35 16.27
CA ASN A 276 12.98 -6.25 15.89
C ASN A 276 13.05 -6.49 14.36
N LEU A 277 12.26 -5.75 13.58
CA LEU A 277 12.20 -5.90 12.13
C LEU A 277 12.92 -4.76 11.41
N VAL A 278 13.47 -5.10 10.26
CA VAL A 278 13.71 -4.16 9.19
C VAL A 278 12.84 -4.59 8.02
N ILE A 279 11.87 -3.75 7.69
CA ILE A 279 10.87 -3.99 6.66
C ILE A 279 11.22 -3.13 5.46
N GLU A 280 11.35 -3.75 4.30
CA GLU A 280 11.62 -3.09 3.04
C GLU A 280 10.46 -3.40 2.09
N MET A 281 10.02 -2.39 1.33
CA MET A 281 8.94 -2.54 0.38
C MET A 281 9.27 -1.77 -0.89
N ALA A 282 8.83 -2.29 -2.03
CA ALA A 282 8.87 -1.61 -3.31
C ALA A 282 7.48 -1.59 -3.94
N PHE A 283 7.14 -0.47 -4.57
CA PHE A 283 5.88 -0.26 -5.26
C PHE A 283 6.12 -0.06 -6.74
N LEU A 284 5.25 -0.62 -7.59
CA LEU A 284 5.35 -0.50 -9.04
C LEU A 284 3.97 -0.68 -9.70
N ILE A 285 3.89 -0.28 -10.97
CA ILE A 285 2.75 -0.54 -11.84
C ILE A 285 3.11 -1.73 -12.73
N GLN A 286 2.24 -2.73 -12.82
CA GLN A 286 2.45 -3.89 -13.67
C GLN A 286 2.48 -3.51 -15.14
N ALA A 287 3.55 -3.93 -15.84
CA ALA A 287 3.59 -3.91 -17.29
C ALA A 287 2.88 -5.14 -17.86
N ASN A 288 1.89 -4.94 -18.72
CA ASN A 288 1.14 -5.96 -19.45
C ASN A 288 1.42 -5.93 -20.96
N THR A 289 2.01 -4.86 -21.50
CA THR A 289 2.41 -4.79 -22.92
C THR A 289 3.92 -4.64 -23.08
N VAL A 290 4.42 -4.82 -24.30
CA VAL A 290 5.85 -4.70 -24.61
C VAL A 290 6.34 -3.27 -24.44
N GLU A 291 5.51 -2.28 -24.74
CA GLU A 291 5.81 -0.85 -24.63
C GLU A 291 5.88 -0.38 -23.17
N GLU A 292 5.28 -1.13 -22.26
CA GLU A 292 5.31 -0.89 -20.82
C GLU A 292 6.53 -1.55 -20.15
N LEU A 293 7.31 -2.34 -20.89
CA LEU A 293 8.54 -2.98 -20.40
C LEU A 293 9.80 -2.15 -20.73
N PRO A 294 10.85 -2.25 -19.91
CA PRO A 294 10.92 -2.99 -18.65
C PRO A 294 10.11 -2.30 -17.55
N GLU A 295 9.71 -3.05 -16.53
CA GLU A 295 9.07 -2.43 -15.36
C GLU A 295 10.03 -1.43 -14.67
N LEU A 296 9.46 -0.45 -13.96
CA LEU A 296 10.21 0.50 -13.13
C LEU A 296 9.55 0.60 -11.76
N LEU A 297 10.35 0.66 -10.70
CA LEU A 297 9.84 0.90 -9.36
C LEU A 297 9.35 2.35 -9.26
N LEU A 298 8.13 2.56 -8.76
CA LEU A 298 7.66 3.90 -8.39
C LEU A 298 8.51 4.45 -7.24
N GLY A 299 8.71 3.65 -6.21
CA GLY A 299 9.49 4.00 -5.04
C GLY A 299 9.75 2.81 -4.15
N THR A 300 10.75 2.94 -3.27
CA THR A 300 11.04 1.97 -2.22
C THR A 300 10.94 2.62 -0.84
N CYS A 301 10.75 1.82 0.18
CA CYS A 301 10.96 2.25 1.56
C CYS A 301 11.70 1.18 2.34
N ARG A 302 12.35 1.62 3.42
CA ARG A 302 12.93 0.81 4.47
C ARG A 302 12.49 1.40 5.80
N LEU A 303 11.90 0.59 6.65
CA LEU A 303 11.43 0.95 7.98
C LEU A 303 12.25 0.18 9.00
N ASN A 304 12.90 0.89 9.90
CA ASN A 304 13.82 0.29 10.88
C ASN A 304 13.16 0.26 12.25
N TYR A 305 12.99 -0.95 12.80
CA TYR A 305 12.61 -1.18 14.20
C TYR A 305 11.44 -0.30 14.65
N LEU A 306 10.33 -0.33 13.90
CA LEU A 306 9.15 0.46 14.25
C LEU A 306 8.63 0.05 15.63
N ASP A 307 7.97 0.98 16.31
CA ASP A 307 7.38 0.73 17.63
C ASP A 307 5.95 1.23 17.60
N ALA A 308 5.00 0.32 17.79
CA ALA A 308 3.58 0.64 17.78
C ALA A 308 3.21 1.68 18.86
N THR A 309 3.93 1.69 19.98
CA THR A 309 3.70 2.63 21.09
C THR A 309 4.19 4.05 20.78
N LYS A 310 5.04 4.22 19.76
CA LYS A 310 5.54 5.52 19.29
C LYS A 310 4.76 6.06 18.10
N SER A 311 3.65 5.42 17.73
CA SER A 311 2.73 6.01 16.76
C SER A 311 2.19 7.34 17.27
N VAL A 312 2.10 8.31 16.38
CA VAL A 312 1.49 9.61 16.70
C VAL A 312 -0.01 9.43 16.70
N LYS A 313 -0.66 9.77 17.80
CA LYS A 313 -2.11 9.63 17.94
C LYS A 313 -2.81 10.76 17.21
N GLU A 314 -3.61 10.41 16.21
CA GLU A 314 -4.54 11.35 15.57
C GLU A 314 -5.66 11.71 16.57
N ARG A 315 -6.00 13.00 16.65
CA ARG A 315 -7.06 13.51 17.54
C ARG A 315 -8.37 13.74 16.79
#